data_AF-A0A401Q9G4-F1
#
_entry.id   AF-A0A401Q9G4-F1
#
_cell.length_a   1.000
_cell.length_b   1.000
_cell.length_c   1.000
_cell.angle_alpha   90.00
_cell.angle_beta   90.00
_cell.angle_gamma   90.00
#
_symmetry.space_group_name_H-M   'P 1'
#
loop_
_entity.id
_entity.type
_entity.pdbx_description
1 polymer ?
#
loop_
_entity_poly.entity_id
_entity_poly.type
_entity_poly.pdbx_seq_one_letter_code
_entity_poly.pdbx_strand_id
1 'polypeptide(L)'
;RYWETVQRLRINQFYGAPTAIRLLMKYGDDWVSKYDRSSLKTLGTVGEPINHEAWQWYWEVVGEGRCTLVDTWWQTGKHCLDMCEYSE
;
A
#
# COMPACT_ATOMS: atom_id res chain seq x y z
N ARG A 1 10.99 -8.49 -4.16
CA ARG A 1 10.11 -9.09 -5.20
C ARG A 1 8.92 -8.18 -5.58
N TYR A 2 8.15 -7.66 -4.61
CA TYR A 2 7.03 -6.75 -4.95
C TYR A 2 7.50 -5.51 -5.73
N TRP A 3 8.48 -4.79 -5.19
CA TRP A 3 8.96 -3.52 -5.76
C TRP A 3 9.67 -3.69 -7.11
N GLU A 4 10.45 -4.76 -7.27
CA GLU A 4 11.00 -5.17 -8.57
C GLU A 4 9.89 -5.34 -9.63
N THR A 5 8.77 -5.95 -9.25
CA THR A 5 7.63 -6.16 -10.15
C THR A 5 6.95 -4.83 -10.49
N VAL A 6 6.79 -3.95 -9.51
CA VAL A 6 6.29 -2.58 -9.72
C VAL A 6 7.16 -1.84 -10.73
N GLN A 7 8.49 -1.85 -10.54
CA GLN A 7 9.43 -1.21 -11.46
C GLN A 7 9.37 -1.81 -12.87
N ARG A 8 9.44 -3.16 -12.96
CA ARG A 8 9.50 -3.87 -14.25
C ARG A 8 8.23 -3.72 -15.07
N LEU A 9 7.07 -3.77 -14.42
CA LEU A 9 5.76 -3.70 -15.09
C LEU A 9 5.15 -2.30 -15.09
N ARG A 10 5.83 -1.32 -14.46
CA ARG A 10 5.35 0.05 -14.25
C ARG A 10 3.94 0.08 -13.68
N ILE A 11 3.72 -0.68 -12.61
CA ILE A 11 2.42 -0.79 -11.93
C ILE A 11 2.00 0.59 -11.41
N ASN A 12 0.72 0.92 -11.57
CA ASN A 12 0.12 2.17 -11.14
C ASN A 12 -0.64 2.05 -9.81
N GLN A 13 -1.19 0.86 -9.50
CA GLN A 13 -1.97 0.60 -8.31
C GLN A 13 -1.43 -0.64 -7.60
N PHE A 14 -1.15 -0.53 -6.31
CA PHE A 14 -0.68 -1.64 -5.50
C PHE A 14 -1.61 -1.85 -4.32
N TYR A 15 -2.23 -3.04 -4.26
CA TYR A 15 -3.15 -3.44 -3.20
C TYR A 15 -2.54 -4.57 -2.37
N GLY A 16 -2.49 -4.39 -1.05
CA GLY A 16 -1.91 -5.37 -0.13
C GLY A 16 -2.71 -5.49 1.17
N ALA A 17 -2.67 -6.67 1.79
CA ALA A 17 -3.22 -6.83 3.13
C ALA A 17 -2.33 -6.10 4.17
N PRO A 18 -2.89 -5.48 5.23
CA PRO A 18 -2.11 -4.80 6.26
C PRO A 18 -1.05 -5.70 6.92
N THR A 19 -1.34 -6.99 7.08
CA THR A 19 -0.35 -7.96 7.56
C THR A 19 0.89 -8.02 6.66
N ALA A 20 0.73 -7.97 5.34
CA ALA A 20 1.86 -7.93 4.41
C ALA A 20 2.64 -6.62 4.51
N ILE A 21 1.93 -5.48 4.64
CA ILE A 21 2.57 -4.16 4.81
C ILE A 21 3.40 -4.11 6.08
N ARG A 22 2.86 -4.57 7.22
CA ARG A 22 3.59 -4.65 8.49
C ARG A 22 4.83 -5.55 8.41
N LEU A 23 4.73 -6.66 7.69
CA LEU A 23 5.89 -7.53 7.45
C LEU A 23 6.96 -6.82 6.63
N LEU A 24 6.57 -6.11 5.56
CA LEU A 24 7.50 -5.36 4.71
C LEU A 24 8.21 -4.25 5.50
N MET A 25 7.47 -3.51 6.32
CA MET A 25 8.02 -2.51 7.24
C MET A 25 9.07 -3.11 8.18
N LYS A 26 8.82 -4.31 8.73
CA LYS A 26 9.77 -5.01 9.61
C LYS A 26 11.06 -5.45 8.90
N TYR A 27 11.02 -5.74 7.60
CA TYR A 27 12.21 -6.10 6.82
C TYR A 27 13.09 -4.88 6.45
N GLY A 28 12.61 -3.67 6.71
CA GLY A 28 13.35 -2.43 6.52
C GLY A 28 13.19 -1.78 5.15
N ASP A 29 13.40 -0.47 5.15
CA ASP A 29 13.07 0.43 4.04
C ASP A 29 14.04 0.30 2.86
N ASP A 30 15.25 -0.22 3.12
CA ASP A 30 16.27 -0.46 2.10
C ASP A 30 15.77 -1.34 0.96
N TRP A 31 14.85 -2.26 1.23
CA TRP A 31 14.28 -3.11 0.19
C TRP A 31 13.30 -2.36 -0.70
N VAL A 32 12.69 -1.30 -0.20
CA VAL A 32 11.73 -0.45 -0.90
C VAL A 32 12.49 0.59 -1.73
N SER A 33 13.46 1.28 -1.13
CA SER A 33 14.22 2.39 -1.73
C SER A 33 15.12 1.96 -2.90
N LYS A 34 15.49 0.68 -2.99
CA LYS A 34 16.29 0.10 -4.09
C LYS A 34 15.59 0.09 -5.45
N TYR A 35 14.27 0.26 -5.49
CA TYR A 35 13.49 0.12 -6.73
C TYR A 35 12.74 1.40 -7.08
N ASP A 36 12.65 1.67 -8.39
CA ASP A 36 11.86 2.78 -8.92
C ASP A 36 10.37 2.47 -8.83
N ARG A 37 9.66 3.29 -8.07
CA ARG A 37 8.22 3.19 -7.79
C ARG A 37 7.47 4.44 -8.25
N SER A 38 8.09 5.28 -9.07
CA SER A 38 7.51 6.52 -9.61
C SER A 38 6.20 6.29 -10.38
N SER A 39 5.98 5.07 -10.90
CA SER A 39 4.73 4.71 -11.60
C SER A 39 3.52 4.58 -10.68
N LEU A 40 3.73 4.36 -9.38
CA LEU A 40 2.64 4.21 -8.42
C LEU A 40 1.87 5.52 -8.25
N LYS A 41 0.54 5.39 -8.24
CA LYS A 41 -0.42 6.49 -8.03
C LYS A 41 -1.34 6.21 -6.86
N THR A 42 -1.72 4.95 -6.68
CA THR A 42 -2.65 4.54 -5.62
C THR A 42 -2.11 3.35 -4.87
N LEU A 43 -2.15 3.44 -3.56
CA LEU A 43 -1.82 2.39 -2.62
C LEU A 43 -3.11 1.98 -1.92
N GLY A 44 -3.35 0.67 -1.83
CA GLY A 44 -4.56 0.12 -1.26
C GLY A 44 -4.27 -0.85 -0.13
N THR A 45 -5.09 -0.79 0.92
CA THR A 45 -5.17 -1.82 1.96
C THR A 45 -6.54 -2.48 1.99
N VAL A 46 -6.58 -3.76 2.38
CA VAL A 46 -7.83 -4.52 2.39
C VAL A 46 -7.84 -5.61 3.46
N GLY A 47 -9.01 -5.78 4.07
CA GLY A 47 -9.41 -6.99 4.81
C GLY A 47 -9.17 -6.97 6.33
N GLU A 48 -8.15 -6.24 6.80
CA GLU A 48 -7.85 -6.12 8.23
C GLU A 48 -7.71 -4.64 8.61
N PRO A 49 -7.86 -4.28 9.90
CA PRO A 49 -7.48 -2.95 10.37
C PRO A 49 -5.96 -2.73 10.19
N ILE A 50 -5.60 -1.58 9.64
CA ILE A 50 -4.23 -1.08 9.58
C ILE A 50 -3.97 -0.11 10.74
N ASN A 51 -2.79 -0.19 11.36
CA ASN A 51 -2.40 0.73 12.42
C ASN A 51 -1.80 2.02 11.81
N HIS A 52 -1.80 3.10 12.60
CA HIS A 52 -1.31 4.40 12.14
C HIS A 52 0.16 4.38 11.68
N GLU A 53 1.01 3.63 12.38
CA GLU A 53 2.43 3.50 12.03
C GLU A 53 2.62 2.87 10.64
N ALA A 54 1.95 1.75 10.34
CA ALA A 54 2.07 1.13 9.03
C ALA A 54 1.38 1.97 7.95
N TRP A 55 0.31 2.71 8.29
CA TRP A 55 -0.33 3.66 7.37
C TRP A 55 0.65 4.74 6.92
N GLN A 56 1.27 5.43 7.89
CA GLN A 56 2.24 6.48 7.63
C GLN A 56 3.45 5.94 6.85
N TRP A 57 4.01 4.82 7.29
CA TRP A 57 5.10 4.16 6.58
C TRP A 57 4.75 3.83 5.12
N TYR A 58 3.53 3.35 4.87
CA TYR A 58 3.10 2.97 3.53
C TYR A 58 2.92 4.20 2.63
N TRP A 59 2.45 5.32 3.17
CA TRP A 59 2.34 6.57 2.43
C TRP A 59 3.71 7.24 2.19
N GLU A 60 4.54 7.36 3.23
CA GLU A 60 5.83 8.06 3.15
C GLU A 60 6.90 7.23 2.45
N VAL A 61 7.12 5.99 2.89
CA VAL A 61 8.24 5.17 2.40
C VAL A 61 7.90 4.53 1.05
N VAL A 62 6.70 3.95 0.92
CA VAL A 62 6.32 3.29 -0.34
C VAL A 62 5.76 4.28 -1.35
N GLY A 63 4.89 5.20 -0.92
CA GLY A 63 4.24 6.19 -1.77
C GLY A 63 5.02 7.48 -1.99
N GLU A 64 6.11 7.70 -1.25
CA GLU A 64 6.94 8.92 -1.30
C GLU A 64 6.12 10.20 -1.09
N GLY A 65 5.02 10.12 -0.34
CA GLY A 65 4.08 11.23 -0.14
C GLY A 65 3.28 11.64 -1.38
N ARG A 66 3.40 10.90 -2.50
CA ARG A 66 2.77 11.24 -3.79
C ARG A 66 1.54 10.40 -4.09
N CYS A 67 1.43 9.21 -3.51
CA CYS A 67 0.36 8.28 -3.80
C CYS A 67 -0.86 8.50 -2.90
N THR A 68 -2.06 8.36 -3.47
CA THR A 68 -3.30 8.28 -2.68
C THR A 68 -3.33 6.95 -1.95
N LEU A 69 -3.57 6.98 -0.64
CA LEU A 69 -3.68 5.77 0.18
C LEU A 69 -5.15 5.52 0.53
N VAL A 70 -5.64 4.32 0.22
CA VAL A 70 -7.05 3.94 0.37
C VAL A 70 -7.16 2.69 1.23
N ASP A 71 -7.96 2.76 2.30
CA ASP A 71 -8.35 1.57 3.04
C ASP A 71 -9.70 1.08 2.53
N THR A 72 -9.74 -0.17 2.07
CA THR A 72 -10.96 -0.77 1.54
C THR A 72 -11.44 -1.89 2.43
N TRP A 73 -12.69 -1.77 2.86
CA TRP A 73 -13.36 -2.78 3.67
C TRP A 73 -14.47 -3.46 2.87
N TRP A 74 -14.43 -4.78 2.78
CA TRP A 74 -15.51 -5.58 2.20
C TRP A 74 -15.50 -6.99 2.78
N GLN A 75 -16.60 -7.72 2.57
CA GLN A 75 -16.75 -9.10 3.00
C GLN A 75 -17.33 -9.93 1.85
N THR A 76 -16.92 -11.19 1.70
CA THR A 76 -17.38 -12.07 0.60
C THR A 76 -18.90 -12.19 0.48
N GLY A 77 -19.64 -12.03 1.60
CA GLY A 77 -21.10 -12.06 1.62
C GLY A 77 -21.79 -10.71 1.38
N LYS A 78 -21.05 -9.61 1.30
CA LYS A 78 -21.58 -8.27 1.03
C LYS A 78 -21.10 -7.81 -0.34
N HIS A 79 -22.03 -7.41 -1.20
CA HIS A 79 -21.75 -6.94 -2.56
C HIS A 79 -21.20 -5.49 -2.62
N CYS A 80 -20.79 -4.91 -1.48
CA CYS A 80 -20.42 -3.51 -1.38
C CYS A 80 -18.99 -3.34 -0.84
N LEU A 81 -18.25 -2.44 -1.47
CA LEU A 81 -16.97 -1.94 -1.01
C LEU A 81 -17.22 -0.69 -0.16
N ASP A 82 -16.89 -0.75 1.11
CA ASP A 82 -16.83 0.43 1.97
C ASP A 82 -15.41 0.98 1.86
N MET A 83 -15.25 2.15 1.22
CA MET A 83 -13.95 2.78 1.04
C MET A 83 -13.76 3.90 2.06
N CYS A 84 -12.62 3.89 2.75
CA CYS A 84 -12.17 4.99 3.57
C CYS A 84 -10.94 5.60 2.89
N GLU A 85 -11.16 6.74 2.23
CA GLU A 85 -10.06 7.58 1.73
C GLU A 85 -9.64 8.53 2.85
N TYR A 86 -8.37 8.49 3.23
CA TYR A 86 -7.76 9.52 4.05
C TYR A 86 -6.98 10.45 3.13
N SER A 87 -7.51 11.63 2.87
CA SER A 87 -6.75 12.75 2.33
C SER A 87 -6.18 13.55 3.49
N GLU A 88 -4.86 13.63 3.61
CA GLU A 88 -4.21 14.70 4.38
C GLU A 88 -4.39 16.05 3.68
#